data_AF-A0A392S9U8-F1
#
_entry.id   AF-A0A392S9U8-F1
#
_cell.length_a   1.000
_cell.length_b   1.000
_cell.length_c   1.000
_cell.angle_alpha   90.00
_cell.angle_beta   90.00
_cell.angle_gamma   90.00
#
_symmetry.space_group_name_H-M   'P 1'
#
loop_
_entity.id
_entity.type
_entity.pdbx_description
1 polymer ?
#
loop_
_entity_poly.entity_id
_entity_poly.type
_entity_poly.pdbx_seq_one_letter_code
_entity_poly.pdbx_strand_id
1 'polypeptide(L)' 'MGMTLEEAYEAFMGELQEQYEEDKILAEECSHCVRSRLPPKQKDPERFTVPCCFGNVKERALCDLGSS' A
#
# COMPACT_ATOMS: atom_id res chain seq x y z
N MET A 1 7.82 36.22 35.22
CA MET A 1 7.96 34.80 35.62
C MET A 1 8.18 34.03 34.34
N GLY A 2 9.32 33.35 34.19
CA GLY A 2 9.58 32.48 33.04
C GLY A 2 8.89 31.14 33.23
N MET A 3 8.64 30.43 32.13
CA MET A 3 8.11 29.07 32.17
C MET A 3 9.11 28.15 32.86
N THR A 4 8.60 27.22 33.65
CA THR A 4 9.38 26.11 34.18
C THR A 4 9.75 25.13 33.08
N LEU A 5 10.78 24.32 33.31
CA LEU A 5 11.20 23.29 32.36
C LEU A 5 10.08 22.28 32.08
N GLU A 6 9.28 21.96 33.10
CA GLU A 6 8.16 21.04 33.00
C GLU A 6 7.06 21.61 32.09
N GLU A 7 6.65 22.86 32.29
CA GLU A 7 5.68 23.53 31.42
C GLU A 7 6.17 23.61 29.96
N ALA A 8 7.46 23.87 29.75
CA ALA A 8 8.05 23.88 28.42
C ALA A 8 8.08 22.50 27.75
N TYR A 9 8.35 21.45 28.52
CA TYR A 9 8.33 20.07 28.02
C TYR A 9 6.93 19.63 27.64
N GLU A 10 5.93 19.89 28.50
CA GLU A 10 4.54 19.55 28.22
C GLU A 10 4.00 20.29 26.99
N ALA A 11 4.31 21.58 26.83
CA ALA A 11 3.94 22.34 25.64
C ALA A 11 4.53 21.72 24.36
N PHE A 12 5.83 21.40 24.38
CA PHE A 12 6.51 20.78 23.24
C PHE A 12 5.96 19.39 22.90
N MET A 13 5.69 18.56 23.91
CA MET A 13 5.11 17.24 23.69
C MET A 13 3.68 17.32 23.14
N GLY A 14 2.90 18.32 23.58
CA GLY A 14 1.58 18.61 23.03
C GLY A 14 1.65 18.96 21.54
N GLU A 15 2.55 19.86 21.16
CA GLU A 15 2.78 20.25 19.75
C GLU A 15 3.21 19.04 18.90
N LEU A 16 4.12 18.21 19.41
CA LEU A 16 4.54 16.98 18.72
C LEU A 16 3.39 16.00 18.51
N GLN A 17 2.51 15.85 19.51
CA GLN A 17 1.38 14.94 19.42
C GLN A 17 0.34 15.43 18.40
N GLU A 18 0.08 16.74 18.36
CA GLU A 18 -0.79 17.36 17.36
C GLU A 18 -0.26 17.11 15.95
N GLN A 19 1.03 17.39 15.70
CA GLN A 19 1.67 17.13 14.41
C GLN A 19 1.59 15.65 14.00
N TYR A 20 1.81 14.73 14.95
CA TYR A 20 1.75 13.30 14.67
C TYR A 20 0.35 12.83 14.23
N GLU A 21 -0.70 13.36 14.84
CA GLU A 21 -2.07 13.01 14.45
C GLU A 21 -2.43 13.60 13.08
N GLU A 22 -2.01 14.85 12.79
CA GLU A 22 -2.17 15.44 11.46
C GLU A 22 -1.46 14.61 10.36
N ASP A 23 -0.20 14.25 10.58
CA ASP A 23 0.59 13.45 9.65
C ASP A 23 -0.06 12.07 9.40
N LYS A 24 -0.60 11.46 10.46
CA LYS A 24 -1.30 10.18 10.38
C LYS A 24 -2.58 10.28 9.56
N ILE A 25 -3.38 11.33 9.75
CA ILE A 25 -4.58 11.58 8.94
C ILE A 25 -4.20 11.74 7.47
N LEU A 26 -3.18 12.55 7.17
CA LEU A 26 -2.70 12.76 5.80
C LEU A 26 -2.17 11.46 5.18
N ALA A 27 -1.46 10.64 5.95
CA ALA A 27 -0.98 9.34 5.50
C ALA A 27 -2.14 8.38 5.17
N GLU A 28 -3.17 8.34 6.02
CA GLU A 28 -4.38 7.54 5.78
C GLU A 28 -5.12 8.03 4.53
N GLU A 29 -5.35 9.33 4.39
CA GLU A 29 -5.99 9.94 3.21
C GLU A 29 -5.19 9.68 1.93
N CYS A 30 -3.88 9.82 1.98
CA CYS A 30 -2.99 9.53 0.85
C CYS A 30 -3.08 8.05 0.47
N SER A 31 -3.00 7.14 1.46
CA SER A 31 -3.12 5.71 1.21
C SER A 31 -4.48 5.33 0.61
N HIS A 32 -5.55 5.96 1.07
CA HIS A 32 -6.90 5.76 0.56
C HIS A 32 -7.05 6.29 -0.87
N CYS A 33 -6.55 7.49 -1.15
CA CYS A 33 -6.54 8.11 -2.48
C CYS A 33 -5.73 7.29 -3.50
N VAL A 34 -4.56 6.76 -3.09
CA VAL A 34 -3.76 5.87 -3.94
C VAL A 34 -4.54 4.57 -4.19
N ARG A 35 -5.09 3.94 -3.15
CA ARG A 35 -5.87 2.71 -3.29
C ARG A 35 -7.12 2.87 -4.15
N SER A 36 -7.81 4.01 -4.08
CA SER A 36 -9.02 4.26 -4.87
C SER A 36 -8.73 4.52 -6.35
N ARG A 37 -7.53 5.01 -6.67
CA ARG A 37 -7.06 5.18 -8.06
C ARG A 37 -6.48 3.89 -8.65
N LEU A 38 -5.93 3.02 -7.81
CA LEU A 38 -5.43 1.72 -8.25
C LEU A 38 -6.60 0.76 -8.50
N PRO A 39 -6.56 -0.05 -9.58
CA PRO A 39 -7.54 -1.10 -9.75
C PRO A 39 -7.43 -2.10 -8.57
N PRO A 40 -8.56 -2.69 -8.14
CA PRO A 40 -8.52 -3.73 -7.12
C PRO A 40 -7.57 -4.85 -7.58
N LYS A 41 -6.69 -5.31 -6.69
CA LYS A 41 -5.82 -6.45 -6.98
C LYS A 41 -6.70 -7.63 -7.41
N GLN A 42 -6.60 -8.03 -8.67
CA GLN A 42 -7.17 -9.29 -9.10
C GLN A 42 -6.39 -10.42 -8.44
N LYS A 43 -7.10 -11.49 -8.08
CA LYS A 43 -6.44 -12.73 -7.67
C LYS A 43 -5.56 -13.18 -8.83
N ASP A 44 -4.31 -13.50 -8.52
CA ASP A 44 -3.47 -14.19 -9.49
C ASP A 44 -4.18 -15.50 -9.86
N PRO A 45 -4.35 -15.82 -11.15
CA PRO A 45 -4.89 -17.11 -11.55
C PRO A 45 -4.04 -18.29 -11.07
N GLU A 46 -2.81 -18.07 -10.56
CA GLU A 46 -1.81 -19.03 -10.08
C GLU A 46 -1.33 -19.95 -11.21
N ARG A 47 -2.28 -20.62 -11.87
CA ARG A 47 -2.10 -21.39 -13.09
C ARG A 47 -3.19 -21.07 -14.11
N PHE A 48 -2.79 -20.79 -15.33
CA PHE A 48 -3.71 -20.61 -16.47
C PHE A 48 -3.20 -21.38 -17.69
N THR A 49 -4.06 -21.55 -18.69
CA THR A 49 -3.65 -22.18 -19.96
C THR A 49 -3.64 -21.16 -21.07
N VAL A 50 -2.57 -21.16 -21.87
CA VAL A 50 -2.45 -20.33 -23.08
C VAL A 50 -2.47 -21.22 -24.32
N PRO A 51 -3.12 -20.79 -25.42
CA PRO A 51 -2.98 -21.47 -26.68
C PRO A 51 -1.50 -21.52 -27.10
N CYS A 52 -1.03 -22.68 -27.51
CA CYS A 52 0.31 -22.89 -28.05
C CYS A 52 0.18 -23.55 -29.42
N CYS A 53 0.99 -23.09 -30.37
CA CYS A 53 1.04 -23.68 -31.71
C CYS A 53 2.43 -24.27 -31.92
N PHE A 54 2.50 -25.56 -32.24
CA PHE A 54 3.73 -26.21 -32.69
C PHE A 54 3.49 -26.79 -34.09
N GLY A 55 4.04 -26.13 -35.11
CA GLY A 55 3.71 -26.43 -36.51
C GLY A 55 2.22 -26.22 -36.78
N ASN A 56 1.55 -27.26 -37.30
CA ASN A 56 0.11 -27.25 -37.59
C ASN A 56 -0.77 -27.69 -36.40
N VAL A 57 -0.17 -28.00 -35.25
CA VAL A 57 -0.90 -28.46 -34.06
C VAL A 57 -1.21 -27.26 -33.17
N LYS A 58 -2.47 -27.14 -32.75
CA LYS A 58 -2.94 -26.16 -31.76
C LYS A 58 -3.25 -26.88 -30.44
N GLU A 59 -2.48 -26.58 -29.41
CA GLU A 59 -2.63 -27.13 -28.06
C GLU A 59 -2.79 -26.02 -27.01
N ARG A 60 -2.95 -26.42 -25.75
CA ARG A 60 -2.97 -25.51 -24.60
C ARG A 60 -1.78 -25.83 -23.70
N ALA A 61 -0.90 -24.87 -23.52
CA ALA A 61 0.21 -24.96 -22.58
C ALA A 61 -0.24 -24.47 -21.20
N LEU A 62 0.16 -25.17 -20.14
CA LEU A 62 -0.02 -24.74 -18.77
C LEU A 62 1.06 -23.72 -18.41
N CYS A 63 0.66 -22.53 -18.01
CA CYS A 63 1.53 -21.50 -17.45
C CYS A 63 1.27 -21.39 -15.95
N ASP A 64 2.30 -21.61 -15.16
CA ASP A 64 2.31 -21.38 -13.72
C ASP A 64 3.09 -20.09 -13.47
N LEU A 65 2.45 -19.12 -12.81
CA LEU A 65 3.06 -17.82 -12.53
C LEU A 65 3.94 -17.82 -11.29
N GLY A 66 4.05 -18.93 -10.56
CA GLY A 66 5.03 -19.20 -9.50
C GLY A 66 5.36 -18.01 -8.60
N SER A 67 4.90 -18.00 -7.35
CA SER A 67 5.19 -16.91 -6.42
C SER A 67 6.71 -16.68 -6.25
N SER A 68 7.19 -15.46 -6.50
CA SER A 68 8.57 -15.01 -6.23
C SER A 68 8.72 -14.34 -4.86
#